data_AF-A0A0F9CZ89-F1
#
_entry.id   AF-A0A0F9CZ89-F1
#
_cell.length_a   1.000
_cell.length_b   1.000
_cell.length_c   1.000
_cell.angle_alpha   90.00
_cell.angle_beta   90.00
_cell.angle_gamma   90.00
#
_symmetry.space_group_name_H-M   'P 1'
#
loop_
_entity.id
_entity.type
_entity.pdbx_description
1 polymer ?
#
loop_
_entity_poly.entity_id
_entity_poly.type
_entity_poly.pdbx_seq_one_letter_code
_entity_poly.pdbx_strand_id
1 'polypeptide(L)'
;MLKANNVILLNDPRNIEKYFIETGKTVKNTRELNNVILVFTEFYSPIDEPVTEKDEEERYWLYSKLDSAIKKIQENKYTRQAIIYNLHDSGLDHNCLNTFHLYYRQNKLHLNVYVRSMNFDDNYNHDMHTFNILLDKACDELSLKKGQIVVFIMSLHRFKK
;
A
#
# COMPACT_ATOMS: atom_id res chain seq x y z
N MET A 1 -10.57 -23.87 -19.40
CA MET A 1 -10.07 -22.56 -19.86
C MET A 1 -9.95 -21.63 -18.65
N LEU A 2 -8.77 -21.57 -18.02
CA LEU A 2 -8.49 -20.65 -16.91
C LEU A 2 -8.34 -19.24 -17.51
N LYS A 3 -9.38 -18.41 -17.41
CA LYS A 3 -9.23 -16.96 -17.61
C LYS A 3 -8.35 -16.46 -16.46
N ALA A 4 -7.06 -16.31 -16.70
CA ALA A 4 -6.18 -15.62 -15.76
C ALA A 4 -6.81 -14.25 -15.48
N ASN A 5 -7.20 -14.04 -14.23
CA ASN A 5 -7.95 -12.87 -13.79
C ASN A 5 -7.24 -11.59 -14.22
N ASN A 6 -8.00 -10.62 -14.72
CA ASN A 6 -7.52 -9.31 -15.18
C ASN A 6 -6.67 -8.63 -14.10
N VAL A 7 -5.35 -8.75 -14.18
CA VAL A 7 -4.41 -7.98 -13.36
C VAL A 7 -4.25 -6.61 -14.01
N ILE A 8 -4.46 -5.55 -13.24
CA ILE A 8 -4.28 -4.17 -13.72
C ILE A 8 -2.95 -3.67 -13.18
N LEU A 9 -1.94 -3.56 -14.05
CA LEU A 9 -0.61 -3.04 -13.69
C LEU A 9 -0.49 -1.57 -14.10
N LEU A 10 -0.25 -0.68 -13.14
CA LEU A 10 -0.05 0.76 -13.37
C LEU A 10 1.28 1.23 -12.80
N ASN A 11 2.03 1.97 -13.62
CA ASN A 11 3.24 2.67 -13.20
C ASN A 11 2.96 4.11 -12.75
N ASP A 12 1.70 4.54 -12.80
CA ASP A 12 1.26 5.84 -12.29
C ASP A 12 -0.08 5.66 -11.56
N PRO A 13 -0.08 5.72 -10.22
CA PRO A 13 -1.29 5.53 -9.42
C PRO A 13 -2.37 6.59 -9.70
N ARG A 14 -2.01 7.78 -10.20
CA ARG A 14 -2.97 8.87 -10.50
C ARG A 14 -3.94 8.54 -11.63
N ASN A 15 -3.58 7.58 -12.48
CA ASN A 15 -4.39 7.17 -13.62
C ASN A 15 -5.40 6.07 -13.27
N ILE A 16 -5.56 5.69 -12.00
CA ILE A 16 -6.42 4.56 -11.62
C ILE A 16 -7.91 4.86 -11.89
N GLU A 17 -8.33 6.12 -11.83
CA GLU A 17 -9.74 6.50 -11.98
C GLU A 17 -10.36 6.07 -13.32
N LYS A 18 -9.63 6.24 -14.44
CA LYS A 18 -10.13 5.81 -15.76
C LYS A 18 -10.41 4.31 -15.82
N TYR A 19 -9.66 3.50 -15.06
CA TYR A 19 -9.83 2.05 -15.08
C TYR A 19 -11.13 1.62 -14.42
N PHE A 20 -11.65 2.38 -13.46
CA PHE A 20 -13.00 2.14 -12.95
C PHE A 20 -14.00 2.19 -14.10
N ILE A 21 -13.91 3.19 -14.98
CA ILE A 21 -14.82 3.36 -16.14
C ILE A 21 -14.62 2.22 -17.15
N GLU A 22 -13.37 1.93 -17.51
CA GLU A 22 -13.04 0.98 -18.58
C GLU A 22 -13.25 -0.49 -18.19
N THR A 23 -12.91 -0.84 -16.95
CA THR A 23 -12.78 -2.25 -16.52
C THR A 23 -13.43 -2.58 -15.18
N GLY A 24 -13.87 -1.54 -14.44
CA GLY A 24 -14.47 -1.71 -13.12
C GLY A 24 -15.79 -2.47 -13.18
N LYS A 25 -15.93 -3.48 -12.32
CA LYS A 25 -17.12 -4.30 -12.22
C LYS A 25 -18.06 -3.71 -11.18
N THR A 26 -19.36 -3.70 -11.47
CA THR A 26 -20.36 -3.42 -10.43
C THR A 26 -20.51 -4.64 -9.53
N VAL A 27 -20.35 -4.44 -8.22
CA VAL A 27 -20.64 -5.45 -7.20
C VAL A 27 -21.55 -4.80 -6.16
N LYS A 28 -22.83 -5.22 -6.10
CA LYS A 28 -23.83 -4.55 -5.25
C LYS A 28 -23.86 -3.02 -5.46
N ASN A 29 -23.51 -2.25 -4.43
CA ASN A 29 -23.45 -0.79 -4.41
C ASN A 29 -22.05 -0.20 -4.67
N THR A 30 -21.05 -1.02 -5.00
CA THR A 30 -19.70 -0.56 -5.33
C THR A 30 -19.38 -0.78 -6.81
N ARG A 31 -18.38 -0.04 -7.29
CA ARG A 31 -17.63 -0.34 -8.51
C ARG A 31 -16.23 -0.74 -8.11
N GLU A 32 -15.76 -1.90 -8.56
CA GLU A 32 -14.54 -2.54 -8.07
C GLU A 32 -13.54 -2.86 -9.18
N LEU A 33 -12.27 -2.60 -8.90
CA LEU A 33 -11.11 -3.10 -9.62
C LEU A 33 -10.45 -4.18 -8.75
N ASN A 34 -10.34 -5.39 -9.28
CA ASN A 34 -9.79 -6.54 -8.56
C ASN A 34 -8.37 -6.85 -9.07
N ASN A 35 -7.48 -7.25 -8.16
CA ASN A 35 -6.08 -7.59 -8.47
C ASN A 35 -5.31 -6.45 -9.15
N VAL A 36 -5.34 -5.26 -8.54
CA VAL A 36 -4.59 -4.09 -9.01
C VAL A 36 -3.16 -4.15 -8.47
N ILE A 37 -2.18 -3.88 -9.33
CA ILE A 37 -0.78 -3.71 -8.98
C ILE A 37 -0.39 -2.28 -9.33
N LEU A 38 0.03 -1.50 -8.34
CA LEU A 38 0.52 -0.15 -8.51
C LEU A 38 2.01 -0.12 -8.24
N VAL A 39 2.77 0.56 -9.09
CA VAL A 39 4.21 0.77 -8.91
C VAL A 39 4.48 2.27 -8.95
N PHE A 40 5.13 2.80 -7.92
CA PHE A 40 5.51 4.21 -7.85
C PHE A 40 6.79 4.40 -7.04
N THR A 41 7.45 5.54 -7.20
CA THR A 41 8.61 5.92 -6.37
C THR A 41 8.29 7.04 -5.41
N GLU A 42 7.34 7.90 -5.78
CA GLU A 42 6.91 9.06 -4.97
C GLU A 42 5.40 9.17 -5.01
N PHE A 43 4.82 9.65 -3.90
CA PHE A 43 3.41 9.99 -3.81
C PHE A 43 3.23 11.29 -3.02
N TYR A 44 2.37 12.18 -3.52
CA TYR A 44 2.15 13.50 -2.93
C TYR A 44 1.46 13.39 -1.57
N SER A 45 1.68 14.38 -0.70
CA SER A 45 0.87 14.51 0.50
C SER A 45 -0.58 14.82 0.12
N PRO A 46 -1.57 14.10 0.67
CA PRO A 46 -2.98 14.36 0.40
C PRO A 46 -3.33 15.79 0.84
N ILE A 47 -4.22 16.42 0.09
CA ILE A 47 -4.71 17.78 0.40
C ILE A 47 -5.79 17.72 1.48
N ASP A 48 -6.56 16.63 1.48
CA ASP A 48 -7.66 16.41 2.41
C ASP A 48 -7.15 15.84 3.75
N GLU A 49 -7.92 16.06 4.81
CA GLU A 49 -7.65 15.45 6.12
C GLU A 49 -7.98 13.95 6.11
N PRO A 50 -7.32 13.14 6.94
CA PRO A 50 -7.64 11.72 7.07
C PRO A 50 -9.12 11.51 7.38
N VAL A 51 -9.68 10.46 6.78
CA VAL A 51 -11.11 10.15 6.87
C VAL A 51 -11.54 9.92 8.31
N THR A 52 -10.68 9.29 9.10
CA THR A 52 -10.94 8.98 10.51
C THR A 52 -9.67 9.11 11.37
N GLU A 53 -9.85 9.40 12.67
CA GLU A 53 -8.78 9.35 13.67
C GLU A 53 -8.09 7.98 13.72
N LYS A 54 -8.85 6.90 13.49
CA LYS A 54 -8.32 5.53 13.46
C LYS A 54 -7.32 5.30 12.33
N ASP A 55 -7.49 5.95 11.18
CA ASP A 55 -6.55 5.85 10.07
C ASP A 55 -5.22 6.52 10.43
N GLU A 56 -5.25 7.59 11.22
CA GLU A 56 -4.04 8.21 11.77
C GLU A 56 -3.38 7.30 12.82
N GLU A 57 -4.15 6.73 13.74
CA GLU A 57 -3.66 5.77 14.73
C GLU A 57 -2.97 4.56 14.06
N GLU A 58 -3.58 3.99 13.01
CA GLU A 58 -2.99 2.90 12.23
C GLU A 58 -1.67 3.34 11.60
N ARG A 59 -1.60 4.54 11.01
CA ARG A 59 -0.35 5.09 10.46
C ARG A 59 0.73 5.18 11.54
N TYR A 60 0.44 5.78 12.69
CA TYR A 60 1.42 5.88 13.78
C TYR A 60 1.86 4.50 14.29
N TRP A 61 0.93 3.56 14.37
CA TRP A 61 1.25 2.19 14.75
C TRP A 61 2.20 1.53 13.74
N LEU A 62 1.93 1.64 12.43
CA LEU A 62 2.80 1.11 11.37
C LEU A 62 4.20 1.71 11.44
N TYR A 63 4.30 3.02 11.68
CA TYR A 63 5.55 3.71 11.92
C TYR A 63 6.34 3.10 13.08
N SER A 64 5.69 2.83 14.21
CA SER A 64 6.34 2.22 15.37
C SER A 64 6.81 0.77 15.11
N LYS A 65 6.16 0.05 14.19
CA LYS A 65 6.55 -1.32 13.82
C LYS A 65 7.66 -1.38 12.78
N LEU A 66 7.89 -0.30 12.06
CA LEU A 66 8.93 -0.19 11.03
C LEU A 66 10.32 -0.52 11.56
N ASP A 67 10.63 -0.12 12.80
CA ASP A 67 11.93 -0.35 13.45
C ASP A 67 12.31 -1.84 13.48
N SER A 68 11.33 -2.73 13.66
CA SER A 68 11.56 -4.17 13.65
C SER A 68 12.00 -4.69 12.28
N ALA A 69 11.41 -4.17 11.20
CA ALA A 69 11.78 -4.52 9.83
C ALA A 69 13.12 -3.90 9.43
N ILE A 70 13.39 -2.65 9.85
CA ILE A 70 14.68 -1.98 9.68
C ILE A 70 15.80 -2.80 10.32
N LYS A 71 15.61 -3.24 11.58
CA LYS A 71 16.58 -4.09 12.29
C LYS A 71 16.90 -5.36 11.50
N LYS A 72 15.90 -5.99 10.87
CA LYS A 72 16.13 -7.19 10.02
C LYS A 72 17.02 -6.88 8.82
N ILE A 73 16.87 -5.73 8.19
CA ILE A 73 17.73 -5.28 7.08
C ILE A 73 19.14 -4.94 7.58
N GLN A 74 19.29 -4.36 8.78
CA GLN A 74 20.60 -4.11 9.39
C GLN A 74 21.35 -5.41 9.71
N GLU A 75 20.66 -6.40 10.29
CA GLU A 75 21.21 -7.74 10.58
C GLU A 75 21.62 -8.47 9.31
N ASN A 76 20.78 -8.39 8.26
CA ASN A 76 21.07 -8.95 6.96
C ASN A 76 20.40 -8.14 5.86
N LYS A 77 21.21 -7.40 5.10
CA LYS A 77 20.75 -6.52 4.02
C LYS A 77 19.86 -7.22 2.98
N TYR A 78 20.07 -8.52 2.75
CA TYR A 78 19.33 -9.32 1.76
C TYR A 78 18.27 -10.23 2.39
N THR A 79 17.87 -9.94 3.63
CA THR A 79 16.81 -10.69 4.30
C THR A 79 15.50 -10.64 3.51
N ARG A 80 14.73 -11.72 3.61
CA ARG A 80 13.33 -11.79 3.13
C ARG A 80 12.33 -11.70 4.29
N GLN A 81 12.82 -11.37 5.49
CA GLN A 81 12.06 -11.40 6.74
C GLN A 81 11.82 -10.00 7.32
N ALA A 82 12.16 -8.93 6.59
CA ALA A 82 11.84 -7.56 6.98
C ALA A 82 10.36 -7.25 6.64
N ILE A 83 9.47 -7.93 7.37
CA ILE A 83 8.03 -7.94 7.13
C ILE A 83 7.32 -7.35 8.35
N ILE A 84 6.34 -6.48 8.09
CA ILE A 84 5.38 -5.98 9.08
C ILE A 84 4.03 -6.58 8.73
N TYR A 85 3.44 -7.31 9.67
CA TYR A 85 2.04 -7.71 9.60
C TYR A 85 1.22 -6.69 10.35
N ASN A 86 0.21 -6.12 9.68
CA ASN A 86 -0.63 -5.11 10.31
C ASN A 86 -1.64 -5.76 11.26
N LEU A 87 -1.40 -5.59 12.55
CA LEU A 87 -2.22 -6.12 13.64
C LEU A 87 -2.86 -4.98 14.45
N HIS A 88 -2.93 -3.77 13.89
CA HIS A 88 -3.66 -2.66 14.50
C HIS A 88 -5.16 -3.01 14.60
N ASP A 89 -5.84 -2.61 15.67
CA ASP A 89 -7.26 -2.91 15.81
C ASP A 89 -8.08 -1.94 14.94
N SER A 90 -8.72 -2.47 13.90
CA SER A 90 -9.63 -1.71 13.04
C SER A 90 -11.09 -1.81 13.46
N GLY A 91 -11.44 -2.71 14.40
CA GLY A 91 -12.83 -3.11 14.66
C GLY A 91 -13.47 -3.90 13.52
N LEU A 92 -12.68 -4.33 12.52
CA LEU A 92 -13.09 -5.23 11.44
C LEU A 92 -12.52 -6.63 11.69
N ASP A 93 -13.14 -7.65 11.09
CA ASP A 93 -12.62 -9.03 11.15
C ASP A 93 -11.17 -9.13 10.63
N HIS A 94 -10.82 -8.30 9.64
CA HIS A 94 -9.48 -8.22 9.05
C HIS A 94 -9.14 -6.80 8.56
N ASN A 95 -7.93 -6.34 8.89
CA ASN A 95 -7.39 -5.07 8.43
C ASN A 95 -7.33 -4.96 6.90
N CYS A 96 -7.57 -3.76 6.39
CA CYS A 96 -7.56 -3.43 4.96
C CYS A 96 -6.13 -3.48 4.41
N LEU A 97 -5.20 -2.84 5.10
CA LEU A 97 -3.76 -2.96 4.91
C LEU A 97 -3.28 -4.21 5.66
N ASN A 98 -2.66 -5.18 4.97
CA ASN A 98 -2.38 -6.48 5.58
C ASN A 98 -0.89 -6.69 5.87
N THR A 99 -0.03 -6.49 4.87
CA THR A 99 1.39 -6.84 4.99
C THR A 99 2.29 -5.86 4.25
N PHE A 100 3.41 -5.51 4.88
CA PHE A 100 4.44 -4.64 4.34
C PHE A 100 5.76 -5.41 4.33
N HIS A 101 6.49 -5.37 3.24
CA HIS A 101 7.77 -6.08 3.10
C HIS A 101 8.82 -5.13 2.53
N LEU A 102 9.78 -4.76 3.38
CA LEU A 102 10.97 -4.03 2.97
C LEU A 102 11.99 -5.00 2.37
N TYR A 103 12.60 -4.61 1.25
CA TYR A 103 13.66 -5.42 0.64
C TYR A 103 14.69 -4.55 -0.07
N TYR A 104 15.95 -4.98 -0.04
CA TYR A 104 17.04 -4.30 -0.72
C TYR A 104 17.37 -4.99 -2.05
N ARG A 105 17.39 -4.21 -3.13
CA ARG A 105 17.72 -4.68 -4.49
C ARG A 105 18.26 -3.53 -5.32
N GLN A 106 19.22 -3.81 -6.22
CA GLN A 106 19.77 -2.79 -7.13
C GLN A 106 20.26 -1.51 -6.42
N ASN A 107 20.92 -1.69 -5.29
CA ASN A 107 21.41 -0.59 -4.44
C ASN A 107 20.34 0.39 -3.92
N LYS A 108 19.08 -0.07 -3.81
CA LYS A 108 17.95 0.70 -3.32
C LYS A 108 17.11 -0.13 -2.35
N LEU A 109 16.45 0.55 -1.42
CA LEU A 109 15.44 -0.05 -0.54
C LEU A 109 14.07 0.11 -1.20
N HIS A 110 13.30 -0.96 -1.24
CA HIS A 110 11.98 -1.01 -1.87
C HIS A 110 10.97 -1.51 -0.85
N LEU A 111 9.68 -1.26 -1.14
CA LEU A 111 8.57 -1.69 -0.29
C LEU A 111 7.53 -2.42 -1.13
N ASN A 112 7.15 -3.63 -0.73
CA ASN A 112 5.92 -4.26 -1.20
C ASN A 112 4.84 -4.08 -0.15
N VAL A 113 3.63 -3.71 -0.58
CA VAL A 113 2.46 -3.58 0.28
C VAL A 113 1.35 -4.46 -0.25
N TYR A 114 0.74 -5.27 0.61
CA TYR A 114 -0.36 -6.16 0.28
C TYR A 114 -1.63 -5.66 0.97
N VAL A 115 -2.61 -5.30 0.16
CA VAL A 115 -3.85 -4.66 0.57
C VAL A 115 -5.02 -5.58 0.20
N ARG A 116 -5.81 -5.96 1.19
CA ARG A 116 -7.00 -6.80 1.00
C ARG A 116 -8.10 -5.99 0.31
N SER A 117 -8.35 -4.79 0.78
CA SER A 117 -9.34 -3.88 0.21
C SER A 117 -8.96 -2.44 0.50
N MET A 118 -9.30 -1.53 -0.41
CA MET A 118 -9.07 -0.10 -0.23
C MET A 118 -10.24 0.68 -0.85
N ASN A 119 -10.77 1.64 -0.10
CA ASN A 119 -11.75 2.57 -0.63
C ASN A 119 -11.02 3.66 -1.41
N PHE A 120 -11.33 3.77 -2.70
CA PHE A 120 -10.67 4.67 -3.61
C PHE A 120 -10.97 6.14 -3.31
N ASP A 121 -12.22 6.45 -2.95
CA ASP A 121 -12.64 7.83 -2.77
C ASP A 121 -12.14 8.40 -1.43
N ASP A 122 -12.12 7.56 -0.38
CA ASP A 122 -11.86 8.01 0.98
C ASP A 122 -10.40 7.76 1.41
N ASN A 123 -9.87 6.54 1.23
CA ASN A 123 -8.59 6.16 1.86
C ASN A 123 -7.40 6.21 0.91
N TYR A 124 -7.61 6.11 -0.41
CA TYR A 124 -6.54 5.86 -1.38
C TYR A 124 -5.35 6.81 -1.27
N ASN A 125 -5.59 8.12 -1.29
CA ASN A 125 -4.49 9.08 -1.26
C ASN A 125 -3.71 9.02 0.06
N HIS A 126 -4.42 8.82 1.18
CA HIS A 126 -3.80 8.70 2.50
C HIS A 126 -2.98 7.42 2.67
N ASP A 127 -3.48 6.30 2.15
CA ASP A 127 -2.77 5.02 2.20
C ASP A 127 -1.51 5.06 1.33
N MET A 128 -1.64 5.54 0.10
CA MET A 128 -0.53 5.68 -0.84
C MET A 128 0.55 6.62 -0.30
N HIS A 129 0.15 7.72 0.34
CA HIS A 129 1.08 8.60 1.04
C HIS A 129 1.72 7.91 2.24
N THR A 130 0.96 7.18 3.05
CA THR A 130 1.49 6.40 4.19
C THR A 130 2.60 5.46 3.74
N PHE A 131 2.41 4.74 2.63
CA PHE A 131 3.45 3.84 2.10
C PHE A 131 4.71 4.59 1.69
N ASN A 132 4.54 5.79 1.12
CA ASN A 132 5.64 6.68 0.77
C ASN A 132 6.48 7.02 1.99
N ILE A 133 5.84 7.52 3.06
CA ILE A 133 6.59 7.98 4.22
C ILE A 133 7.20 6.80 5.02
N LEU A 134 6.56 5.63 5.02
CA LEU A 134 7.15 4.43 5.62
C LEU A 134 8.47 4.05 4.92
N LEU A 135 8.51 4.11 3.59
CA LEU A 135 9.75 3.84 2.86
C LEU A 135 10.80 4.95 3.08
N ASP A 136 10.38 6.22 3.10
CA ASP A 136 11.28 7.36 3.36
C ASP A 136 11.96 7.23 4.72
N LYS A 137 11.19 6.99 5.78
CA LYS A 137 11.75 6.76 7.13
C LYS A 137 12.76 5.61 7.12
N ALA A 138 12.43 4.47 6.51
CA ALA A 138 13.36 3.34 6.47
C ALA A 138 14.64 3.65 5.67
N CYS A 139 14.53 4.41 4.59
CA CYS A 139 15.66 4.87 3.80
C CYS A 139 16.59 5.77 4.60
N ASP A 140 16.04 6.73 5.33
CA ASP A 140 16.81 7.67 6.17
C ASP A 140 17.56 6.91 7.28
N GLU A 141 16.87 6.06 8.02
CA GLU A 141 17.44 5.27 9.13
C GLU A 141 18.53 4.28 8.66
N LEU A 142 18.41 3.76 7.45
CA LEU A 142 19.40 2.84 6.86
C LEU A 142 20.46 3.54 6.01
N SER A 143 20.34 4.85 5.78
CA SER A 143 21.15 5.61 4.82
C SER A 143 21.18 4.95 3.43
N LEU A 144 20.03 4.49 2.95
CA LEU A 144 19.87 3.81 1.66
C LEU A 144 19.04 4.64 0.68
N LYS A 145 19.37 4.52 -0.61
CA LYS A 145 18.58 5.18 -1.67
C LYS A 145 17.19 4.58 -1.77
N LYS A 146 16.19 5.43 -1.97
CA LYS A 146 14.81 5.03 -2.21
C LYS A 146 14.65 4.31 -3.55
N GLY A 147 13.93 3.20 -3.50
CA GLY A 147 13.51 2.35 -4.60
C GLY A 147 12.06 2.61 -4.98
N GLN A 148 11.37 1.54 -5.36
CA GLN A 148 9.97 1.57 -5.72
C GLN A 148 9.10 1.02 -4.58
N ILE A 149 7.85 1.47 -4.56
CA ILE A 149 6.76 0.93 -3.78
C ILE A 149 5.87 0.16 -4.74
N VAL A 150 5.63 -1.12 -4.45
CA VAL A 150 4.72 -1.98 -5.20
C VAL A 150 3.53 -2.33 -4.31
N VAL A 151 2.34 -1.88 -4.70
CA VAL A 151 1.11 -2.11 -3.95
C VAL A 151 0.26 -3.14 -4.69
N PHE A 152 -0.02 -4.25 -4.02
CA PHE A 152 -0.90 -5.31 -4.49
C PHE A 152 -2.25 -5.16 -3.81
N ILE A 153 -3.26 -4.73 -4.55
CA ILE A 153 -4.61 -4.48 -4.04
C ILE A 153 -5.56 -5.55 -4.56
N MET A 154 -6.14 -6.35 -3.66
CA MET A 154 -7.06 -7.40 -4.06
C MET A 154 -8.41 -6.82 -4.50
N SER A 155 -8.97 -5.85 -3.77
CA SER A 155 -10.18 -5.13 -4.16
C SER A 155 -10.06 -3.62 -3.91
N LEU A 156 -9.84 -2.85 -4.97
CA LEU A 156 -9.94 -1.40 -4.96
C LEU A 156 -11.36 -1.00 -5.36
N HIS A 157 -12.10 -0.38 -4.47
CA HIS A 157 -13.53 -0.14 -4.67
C HIS A 157 -13.89 1.32 -4.46
N ARG A 158 -14.93 1.76 -5.13
CA ARG A 158 -15.57 3.06 -4.87
C ARG A 158 -17.08 2.89 -4.77
N PHE A 159 -17.71 3.61 -3.84
CA PHE A 159 -19.14 3.53 -3.66
C PHE A 159 -19.85 4.27 -4.81
N LYS A 160 -20.99 3.73 -5.24
CA LYS A 160 -21.84 4.45 -6.18
C LYS A 160 -22.44 5.65 -5.45
N LYS A 161 -22.22 6.84 -6.00
CA LYS A 161 -22.95 8.06 -5.63
C LYS A 161 -24.39 7.98 -6.11
#